data_AF-A0A399EDI1-F1
#
_entry.id   AF-A0A399EDI1-F1
#
_cell.length_a   1.000
_cell.length_b   1.000
_cell.length_c   1.000
_cell.angle_alpha   90.00
_cell.angle_beta   90.00
_cell.angle_gamma   90.00
#
_symmetry.space_group_name_H-M   'P 1'
#
loop_
_entity.id
_entity.type
_entity.pdbx_description
1 polymer ?
#
loop_
_entity_poly.entity_id
_entity_poly.type
_entity_poly.pdbx_seq_one_letter_code
_entity_poly.pdbx_strand_id
1 'polypeptide(L)'
;MSKLRWSELEAAIPLGELPAFHRAFLALHRPELQAQALPLRRVQQYVTQTLHTLAKQGLARPAEGDFELEAQALPEPYRSRFSG
;
A
#
# COMPACT_ATOMS: atom_id res chain seq x y z
N MET A 1 12.35 -7.22 11.62
CA MET A 1 11.73 -6.43 10.55
C MET A 1 10.43 -5.88 11.12
N SER A 2 10.25 -4.57 11.10
CA SER A 2 9.04 -3.92 11.60
C SER A 2 7.89 -4.20 10.62
N LYS A 3 6.83 -4.83 11.12
CA LYS A 3 5.59 -5.00 10.38
C LYS A 3 4.72 -3.78 10.62
N LEU A 4 4.20 -3.22 9.55
CA LEU A 4 3.40 -2.00 9.57
C LEU A 4 1.96 -2.35 9.20
N ARG A 5 1.00 -1.94 10.02
CA ARG A 5 -0.43 -2.13 9.71
C ARG A 5 -0.87 -1.15 8.64
N TRP A 6 -1.56 -1.65 7.62
CA TRP A 6 -2.01 -0.84 6.49
C TRP A 6 -2.93 0.29 6.94
N SER A 7 -3.88 0.02 7.83
CA SER A 7 -4.75 1.05 8.39
C SER A 7 -3.98 2.14 9.16
N GLU A 8 -2.92 1.78 9.90
CA GLU A 8 -2.06 2.74 10.61
C GLU A 8 -1.26 3.61 9.64
N LEU A 9 -0.76 3.02 8.54
CA LEU A 9 -0.10 3.76 7.46
C LEU A 9 -1.06 4.78 6.83
N GLU A 10 -2.27 4.36 6.48
CA GLU A 10 -3.28 5.26 5.91
C GLU A 10 -3.67 6.38 6.88
N ALA A 11 -3.82 6.07 8.17
CA ALA A 11 -4.16 7.04 9.21
C ALA A 11 -3.03 8.07 9.46
N ALA A 12 -1.77 7.68 9.28
CA ALA A 12 -0.62 8.56 9.46
C ALA A 12 -0.31 9.43 8.23
N ILE A 13 -0.94 9.17 7.08
CA ILE A 13 -0.78 9.95 5.85
C ILE A 13 -1.87 11.02 5.77
N PRO A 14 -1.53 12.29 5.51
CA PRO A 14 -2.52 13.35 5.30
C PRO A 14 -3.53 12.96 4.21
N LEU A 15 -4.82 13.26 4.43
CA LEU A 15 -5.89 12.87 3.50
C LEU A 15 -5.66 13.34 2.06
N GLY A 16 -5.04 14.50 1.86
CA GLY A 16 -4.66 15.01 0.54
C GLY A 16 -3.54 14.23 -0.16
N GLU A 17 -2.71 13.52 0.61
CA GLU A 17 -1.59 12.70 0.12
C GLU A 17 -1.97 11.23 -0.06
N LEU A 18 -3.06 10.77 0.56
CA LEU A 18 -3.49 9.37 0.53
C LEU A 18 -3.70 8.82 -0.90
N PRO A 19 -4.30 9.58 -1.85
CA PRO A 19 -4.37 9.14 -3.24
C PRO A 19 -3.01 9.00 -3.93
N ALA A 20 -2.01 9.79 -3.55
CA ALA A 20 -0.66 9.69 -4.11
C ALA A 20 0.04 8.44 -3.56
N PHE A 21 -0.12 8.18 -2.26
CA PHE A 21 0.39 6.96 -1.62
C PHE A 21 -0.15 5.69 -2.29
N HIS A 22 -1.47 5.59 -2.46
CA HIS A 22 -2.08 4.42 -3.10
C HIS A 22 -1.58 4.21 -4.52
N ARG A 23 -1.43 5.29 -5.29
CA ARG A 23 -0.92 5.17 -6.67
C ARG A 23 0.56 4.82 -6.72
N ALA A 24 1.38 5.35 -5.82
CA ALA A 24 2.78 4.96 -5.68
C ALA A 24 2.90 3.48 -5.29
N PHE A 25 2.05 3.00 -4.39
CA PHE A 25 1.98 1.60 -3.99
C PHE A 25 1.62 0.69 -5.17
N LEU A 26 0.64 1.10 -5.99
CA LEU A 26 0.30 0.39 -7.21
C LEU A 26 1.40 0.45 -8.26
N ALA A 27 2.10 1.58 -8.42
CA ALA A 27 3.21 1.68 -9.37
C ALA A 27 4.37 0.72 -9.00
N LEU A 28 4.60 0.49 -7.70
CA LEU A 28 5.60 -0.45 -7.23
C LEU A 28 5.23 -1.91 -7.51
N HIS A 29 3.98 -2.30 -7.24
CA HIS A 29 3.55 -3.71 -7.27
C HIS A 29 2.80 -4.13 -8.54
N ARG A 30 2.33 -3.16 -9.32
CA ARG A 30 1.60 -3.31 -10.57
C ARG A 30 2.03 -2.22 -11.56
N PRO A 31 3.31 -2.20 -11.99
CA PRO A 31 3.82 -1.17 -12.91
C PRO A 31 3.08 -1.14 -14.26
N GLU A 32 2.46 -2.25 -14.67
CA GLU A 32 1.60 -2.34 -15.85
C GLU A 32 0.28 -1.57 -15.70
N LEU A 33 -0.13 -1.27 -14.46
CA LEU A 33 -1.32 -0.51 -14.16
C LEU A 33 -1.01 0.99 -14.25
N GLN A 34 -1.67 1.70 -15.17
CA GLN A 34 -1.57 3.15 -15.27
C GLN A 34 -2.35 3.86 -14.14
N ALA A 35 -1.95 3.63 -12.88
CA ALA A 35 -2.69 4.07 -11.69
C ALA A 35 -2.95 5.59 -11.63
N GLN A 36 -2.09 6.39 -12.25
CA GLN A 36 -2.23 7.84 -12.38
C GLN A 36 -3.46 8.25 -13.20
N ALA A 37 -3.85 7.45 -14.20
CA ALA A 37 -5.01 7.72 -15.05
C ALA A 37 -6.32 7.13 -14.51
N LEU A 38 -6.25 6.33 -13.43
CA LEU A 38 -7.42 5.63 -12.90
C LEU A 38 -8.26 6.51 -11.96
N PRO A 39 -9.59 6.37 -11.98
CA PRO A 39 -10.46 6.91 -10.95
C PRO A 39 -10.10 6.37 -9.56
N LEU A 40 -10.24 7.18 -8.51
CA LEU A 40 -9.88 6.80 -7.14
C LEU A 40 -10.54 5.51 -6.66
N ARG A 41 -11.82 5.30 -7.00
CA ARG A 41 -12.52 4.05 -6.67
C ARG A 41 -11.83 2.82 -7.26
N ARG A 42 -11.28 2.92 -8.48
CA ARG A 42 -10.52 1.83 -9.10
C ARG A 42 -9.17 1.64 -8.43
N VAL A 43 -8.48 2.73 -8.09
CA VAL A 43 -7.22 2.70 -7.33
C VAL A 43 -7.41 1.92 -6.02
N GLN A 44 -8.43 2.26 -5.22
CA GLN A 44 -8.73 1.56 -3.97
C GLN A 44 -9.01 0.06 -4.17
N GLN A 45 -9.80 -0.31 -5.19
CA GLN A 45 -10.04 -1.72 -5.53
C GLN A 45 -8.74 -2.47 -5.85
N TYR A 46 -7.85 -1.86 -6.61
CA TYR A 46 -6.57 -2.46 -6.95
C TYR A 46 -5.62 -2.53 -5.76
N VAL A 47 -5.65 -1.55 -4.85
CA VAL A 47 -4.87 -1.58 -3.60
C VAL A 47 -5.27 -2.82 -2.79
N THR A 48 -6.55 -3.03 -2.52
CA THR A 48 -7.05 -4.21 -1.78
C THR A 48 -6.63 -5.51 -2.47
N GLN A 49 -6.79 -5.60 -3.80
CA GLN A 49 -6.36 -6.79 -4.54
C GLN A 49 -4.84 -7.02 -4.43
N THR A 50 -4.05 -5.95 -4.45
CA THR A 50 -2.59 -6.03 -4.30
C THR A 50 -2.19 -6.50 -2.92
N LEU A 51 -2.83 -6.01 -1.85
CA LEU A 51 -2.61 -6.48 -0.48
C LEU A 51 -2.87 -7.99 -0.34
N HIS A 52 -3.95 -8.49 -0.94
CA HIS A 52 -4.21 -9.94 -0.99
C HIS A 52 -3.17 -10.70 -1.81
N THR A 53 -2.69 -10.15 -2.92
CA THR A 53 -1.60 -10.76 -3.71
C THR A 53 -0.30 -10.84 -2.90
N LEU A 54 0.09 -9.75 -2.23
CA LEU A 54 1.27 -9.72 -1.37
C LEU A 54 1.17 -10.69 -0.19
N ALA A 55 -0.04 -10.88 0.36
CA ALA A 55 -0.28 -11.87 1.39
C ALA A 55 -0.01 -13.31 0.90
N LYS A 56 -0.41 -13.62 -0.34
CA LYS A 56 -0.10 -14.92 -0.98
C LYS A 56 1.39 -15.11 -1.26
N GLN A 57 2.13 -14.01 -1.43
CA GLN A 57 3.58 -14.02 -1.67
C GLN A 57 4.40 -13.97 -0.37
N GLY A 58 3.75 -13.90 0.80
CA GLY A 58 4.43 -13.77 2.10
C GLY A 58 5.01 -12.39 2.39
N LEU A 59 4.70 -11.38 1.57
CA LEU A 59 5.13 -9.98 1.74
C LEU A 59 4.14 -9.15 2.58
N ALA A 60 2.96 -9.71 2.83
CA ALA A 60 1.98 -9.17 3.76
C ALA A 60 1.37 -10.32 4.58
N ARG A 61 0.70 -9.98 5.69
CA ARG A 61 -0.07 -10.91 6.51
C ARG A 61 -1.45 -10.33 6.80
N PRO A 62 -2.55 -11.04 6.50
CA PRO A 62 -3.89 -10.62 6.92
C PRO A 62 -3.99 -10.58 8.45
N ALA A 63 -4.57 -9.52 8.99
CA ALA A 63 -4.76 -9.32 10.43
C ALA A 63 -6.11 -8.64 10.71
N GLU A 64 -7.12 -9.38 11.16
CA GLU A 64 -8.40 -8.85 11.67
C GLU A 64 -9.08 -7.77 10.79
N GLY A 65 -9.18 -8.01 9.48
CA GLY A 65 -9.77 -7.04 8.54
C GLY A 65 -8.79 -5.98 8.01
N ASP A 66 -7.53 -6.10 8.37
CA ASP A 66 -6.41 -5.28 7.93
C ASP A 66 -5.26 -6.14 7.34
N PHE A 67 -4.15 -5.50 6.97
CA PHE A 67 -2.92 -6.14 6.51
C PHE A 67 -1.70 -5.61 7.25
N GLU A 68 -0.84 -6.51 7.70
CA GLU A 68 0.52 -6.19 8.13
C GLU A 68 1.46 -6.33 6.93
N LEU A 69 2.19 -5.28 6.59
CA LEU A 69 3.18 -5.28 5.50
C LEU A 69 4.60 -5.23 6.06
N GLU A 70 5.50 -5.93 5.38
CA GLU A 70 6.93 -5.69 5.55
C GLU A 70 7.28 -4.31 4.96
N ALA A 71 8.16 -3.55 5.60
CA ALA A 71 8.52 -2.20 5.15
C ALA A 71 9.02 -2.16 3.68
N GLN A 72 9.67 -3.23 3.21
CA GLN A 72 10.11 -3.37 1.82
C GLN A 72 8.97 -3.40 0.79
N ALA A 73 7.72 -3.63 1.22
CA ALA A 73 6.55 -3.56 0.36
C ALA A 73 6.00 -2.14 0.22
N LEU A 74 6.55 -1.15 0.93
CA LEU A 74 6.15 0.25 0.80
C LEU A 74 6.93 0.95 -0.32
N PRO A 75 6.29 1.86 -1.07
CA PRO A 75 6.98 2.73 -2.02
C PRO A 75 7.75 3.83 -1.29
N GLU A 76 8.82 4.34 -1.90
CA GLU A 76 9.41 5.61 -1.47
C GLU A 76 8.46 6.78 -1.82
N PRO A 77 8.46 7.89 -1.04
CA PRO A 77 9.24 8.13 0.18
C PRO A 77 8.60 7.53 1.46
N TYR A 78 7.46 6.83 1.33
CA TYR A 78 6.69 6.34 2.47
C TYR A 78 7.43 5.25 3.24
N ARG A 79 8.19 4.39 2.57
CA ARG A 79 9.07 3.43 3.23
C ARG A 79 10.00 4.15 4.21
N SER A 80 10.80 5.10 3.73
CA SER A 80 11.73 5.86 4.57
C SER A 80 11.04 6.57 5.74
N ARG A 81 9.80 7.04 5.55
CA ARG A 81 8.98 7.70 6.59
C ARG A 81 8.52 6.75 7.70
N PHE A 82 8.29 5.48 7.40
CA PHE A 82 7.72 4.50 8.34
C PHE A 82 8.68 3.39 8.76
N SER A 83 9.89 3.33 8.19
CA SER A 83 10.94 2.37 8.55
C SER A 83 11.99 2.92 9.51
N GLY A 84 11.91 4.21 9.88
CA GLY A 84 12.76 4.85 10.90
C GLY A 84 12.15 4.76 12.29
#